data_AF-M6YWP5-F1
#
_entry.id   AF-M6YWP5-F1
#
_cell.length_a   1.000
_cell.length_b   1.000
_cell.length_c   1.000
_cell.angle_alpha   90.00
_cell.angle_beta   90.00
_cell.angle_gamma   90.00
#
_symmetry.space_group_name_H-M   'P 1'
#
loop_
_entity.id
_entity.type
_entity.pdbx_description
1 polymer ?
#
loop_
_entity_poly.entity_id
_entity_poly.type
_entity_poly.pdbx_seq_one_letter_code
_entity_poly.pdbx_strand_id
1 'polypeptide(L)'
;MFRNLWKDIQWGFRSIPLIAREWFVFYISFSGRFQDFWKEKSVSEKGLFIALTFQLLFSLSTWIEYSINLGGEETEGLRVSSNFFFIFLSAGVFFFGSFWRSHWLGAFLLSVQFLLGLGVLAGIFFPESFFVNFLNAEDYVFSWKFYAFLGAWSLTTLFSLKLFFEKD
;
A
#
# COMPACT_ATOMS: atom_id res chain seq x y z
N MET A 1 -24.59 37.36 9.51
CA MET A 1 -23.45 36.47 9.20
C MET A 1 -22.87 35.82 10.47
N PHE A 2 -22.38 36.59 11.45
CA PHE A 2 -21.80 36.05 12.71
C PHE A 2 -22.74 35.16 13.55
N ARG A 3 -24.04 35.42 13.57
CA ARG A 3 -25.03 34.62 14.32
C ARG A 3 -25.28 33.23 13.71
N ASN A 4 -25.08 33.07 12.40
CA ASN A 4 -25.17 31.76 11.74
C ASN A 4 -23.90 30.95 11.99
N LEU A 5 -22.73 31.59 11.87
CA LEU A 5 -21.43 31.01 12.25
C LEU A 5 -21.42 30.51 13.71
N TRP A 6 -21.98 31.28 14.65
CA TRP A 6 -22.06 30.87 16.05
C TRP A 6 -22.95 29.64 16.27
N LYS A 7 -24.07 29.56 15.54
CA LYS A 7 -24.91 28.34 15.55
C LYS A 7 -24.13 27.16 15.01
N ASP A 8 -23.49 27.28 13.86
CA ASP A 8 -22.75 26.18 13.22
C ASP A 8 -21.60 25.67 14.10
N ILE A 9 -20.88 26.56 14.79
CA ILE A 9 -19.85 26.19 15.79
C ILE A 9 -20.48 25.44 16.96
N GLN A 10 -21.64 25.89 17.46
CA GLN A 10 -22.34 25.23 18.56
C GLN A 10 -22.86 23.83 18.17
N TRP A 11 -23.32 23.66 16.92
CA TRP A 11 -23.65 22.35 16.35
C TRP A 11 -22.41 21.46 16.20
N GLY A 12 -21.30 22.03 15.71
CA GLY A 12 -20.01 21.35 15.62
C GLY A 12 -19.56 20.79 16.98
N PHE A 13 -19.51 21.62 18.01
CA PHE A 13 -19.13 21.18 19.37
C PHE A 13 -20.05 20.09 19.94
N ARG A 14 -21.36 20.17 19.67
CA ARG A 14 -22.32 19.14 20.09
C ARG A 14 -22.17 17.83 19.32
N SER A 15 -21.69 17.87 18.08
CA SER A 15 -21.45 16.69 17.26
C SER A 15 -20.16 15.94 17.60
N ILE A 16 -19.16 16.62 18.17
CA ILE A 16 -17.87 16.00 18.60
C ILE A 16 -18.08 14.77 19.48
N PRO A 17 -18.83 14.81 20.60
CA PRO A 17 -19.00 13.63 21.46
C PRO A 17 -19.78 12.50 20.75
N LEU A 18 -20.69 12.84 19.84
CA LEU A 18 -21.42 11.85 19.04
C LEU A 18 -20.47 11.13 18.08
N ILE A 19 -19.69 11.89 17.32
CA ILE A 19 -18.69 11.37 16.38
C ILE A 19 -17.63 10.54 17.12
N ALA A 20 -17.13 11.03 18.26
CA ALA A 20 -16.15 10.31 19.07
C ALA A 20 -16.71 8.97 19.59
N ARG A 21 -17.98 8.95 20.02
CA ARG A 21 -18.65 7.72 20.44
C ARG A 21 -18.76 6.72 19.28
N GLU A 22 -19.18 7.16 18.10
CA GLU A 22 -19.30 6.28 16.93
C GLU A 22 -17.93 5.74 16.50
N TRP A 23 -16.88 6.57 16.48
CA TRP A 23 -15.51 6.11 16.24
C TRP A 23 -15.03 5.09 17.26
N PHE A 24 -15.38 5.27 18.54
CA PHE A 24 -15.02 4.33 19.60
C PHE A 24 -15.75 2.99 19.44
N VAL A 25 -17.06 3.02 19.18
CA VAL A 25 -17.86 1.81 18.94
C VAL A 25 -17.36 1.06 17.70
N PHE A 26 -17.07 1.80 16.63
CA PHE A 26 -16.45 1.26 15.42
C PHE A 26 -15.10 0.60 15.74
N TYR A 27 -14.22 1.28 16.48
CA TYR A 27 -12.90 0.76 16.85
C TYR A 27 -12.98 -0.54 17.66
N ILE A 28 -13.86 -0.61 18.67
CA ILE A 28 -14.06 -1.85 19.45
C ILE A 28 -14.60 -2.97 18.57
N SER A 29 -15.62 -2.68 17.76
CA SER A 29 -16.24 -3.68 16.88
C SER A 29 -15.26 -4.20 15.84
N PHE A 30 -14.46 -3.30 15.25
CA PHE A 30 -13.43 -3.63 14.28
C PHE A 30 -12.30 -4.44 14.91
N SER A 31 -11.79 -4.01 16.06
CA SER A 31 -10.70 -4.72 16.74
C SER A 31 -11.11 -6.11 17.20
N GLY A 32 -12.33 -6.29 17.71
CA GLY A 32 -12.88 -7.61 18.04
C GLY A 32 -12.90 -8.55 16.83
N ARG A 33 -13.52 -8.10 15.72
CA ARG A 33 -13.56 -8.90 14.48
C ARG A 33 -12.17 -9.19 13.92
N PHE A 34 -11.25 -8.22 14.01
CA PHE A 34 -9.88 -8.39 13.55
C PHE A 34 -9.11 -9.40 14.41
N GLN A 35 -9.33 -9.43 15.73
CA GLN A 35 -8.73 -10.44 16.60
C GLN A 35 -9.20 -11.85 16.26
N ASP A 36 -10.49 -12.03 15.99
CA ASP A 36 -11.04 -13.33 15.59
C ASP A 36 -10.47 -13.77 14.24
N PHE A 37 -10.47 -12.86 13.25
CA PHE A 37 -9.82 -13.05 11.95
C PHE A 37 -8.33 -13.43 12.08
N TRP A 38 -7.61 -12.78 12.99
CA TRP A 38 -6.20 -13.06 13.22
C TRP A 38 -5.98 -14.43 13.87
N LYS A 39 -6.85 -14.85 14.80
CA LYS A 39 -6.73 -16.16 15.46
C LYS A 39 -6.97 -17.31 14.49
N GLU A 40 -7.89 -17.15 13.55
CA GLU A 40 -8.24 -18.18 12.56
C GLU A 40 -7.17 -18.42 11.48
N LYS A 41 -6.23 -17.49 11.29
CA LYS A 41 -5.18 -17.61 10.27
C LYS A 41 -3.99 -18.45 10.73
N SER A 42 -3.53 -19.31 9.83
CA SER A 42 -2.25 -20.01 9.94
C SER A 42 -1.07 -19.03 9.97
N VAL A 43 0.11 -19.51 10.39
CA VAL A 43 1.33 -18.70 10.42
C VAL A 43 1.71 -18.19 9.02
N SER A 44 1.56 -19.03 7.99
CA SER A 44 1.79 -18.63 6.59
C SER A 44 0.82 -17.54 6.13
N GLU A 45 -0.47 -17.65 6.45
CA GLU A 45 -1.47 -16.63 6.09
C GLU A 45 -1.26 -15.30 6.84
N LYS A 46 -0.77 -15.35 8.09
CA LYS A 46 -0.37 -14.15 8.85
C LYS A 46 0.83 -13.46 8.21
N GLY A 47 1.85 -14.26 7.84
CA GLY A 47 3.01 -13.77 7.11
C GLY A 47 2.63 -13.12 5.78
N LEU A 48 1.76 -13.78 5.01
CA LEU A 48 1.22 -13.23 3.76
C LEU A 48 0.48 -11.91 4.00
N PHE A 49 -0.39 -11.84 5.02
CA PHE A 49 -1.13 -10.62 5.35
C PHE A 49 -0.20 -9.45 5.66
N ILE A 50 0.82 -9.66 6.48
CA ILE A 50 1.82 -8.64 6.81
C ILE A 50 2.58 -8.20 5.56
N ALA A 51 3.03 -9.15 4.74
CA ALA A 51 3.77 -8.86 3.51
C ALA A 51 2.92 -8.05 2.52
N LEU A 52 1.66 -8.45 2.31
CA LEU A 52 0.69 -7.72 1.48
C LEU A 52 0.42 -6.31 2.01
N THR A 53 0.35 -6.15 3.34
CA THR A 53 0.16 -4.84 3.98
C THR A 53 1.35 -3.93 3.68
N PHE A 54 2.58 -4.41 3.87
CA PHE A 54 3.77 -3.62 3.55
C PHE A 54 3.88 -3.33 2.06
N GLN A 55 3.55 -4.31 1.20
CA GLN A 55 3.55 -4.12 -0.25
C GLN A 55 2.59 -2.99 -0.65
N LEU A 56 1.37 -2.97 -0.11
CA LEU A 56 0.41 -1.90 -0.35
C LEU A 56 0.91 -0.55 0.18
N LEU A 57 1.41 -0.50 1.42
CA LEU A 57 1.90 0.74 2.02
C LEU A 57 3.06 1.35 1.23
N PHE A 58 4.05 0.53 0.85
CA PHE A 58 5.17 1.03 0.06
C PHE A 58 4.78 1.35 -1.38
N SER A 59 3.77 0.69 -1.96
CA SER A 59 3.23 1.08 -3.28
C SER A 59 2.62 2.48 -3.29
N LEU A 60 2.07 2.93 -2.15
CA LEU A 60 1.50 4.26 -2.01
C LEU A 60 2.57 5.35 -1.81
N SER A 61 3.82 4.97 -1.53
CA SER A 61 4.90 5.92 -1.25
C SER A 61 5.56 6.48 -2.53
N THR A 62 6.42 7.49 -2.35
CA THR A 62 7.29 7.99 -3.42
C THR A 62 8.52 7.09 -3.55
N TRP A 63 8.77 6.61 -4.77
CA TRP A 63 9.88 5.69 -5.06
C TRP A 63 11.11 6.38 -5.62
N ILE A 64 10.91 7.55 -6.21
CA ILE A 64 11.94 8.38 -6.81
C ILE A 64 12.11 9.62 -5.95
N GLU A 65 13.35 9.92 -5.62
CA GLU A 65 13.78 11.15 -4.97
C GLU A 65 14.72 11.89 -5.94
N TYR A 66 14.58 13.20 -6.05
CA TYR A 66 15.50 14.05 -6.78
C TYR A 66 16.17 15.03 -5.82
N SER A 67 17.40 15.43 -6.13
CA SER A 67 18.08 16.51 -5.42
C SER A 67 18.02 17.78 -6.26
N ILE A 68 17.47 18.86 -5.71
CA ILE A 68 17.55 20.20 -6.30
C ILE A 68 18.51 21.02 -5.45
N ASN A 69 19.40 21.76 -6.10
CA ASN A 69 20.28 22.73 -5.44
C ASN A 69 19.83 24.16 -5.75
N LEU A 70 19.06 24.75 -4.84
CA LEU A 70 18.59 26.15 -4.90
C LEU A 70 19.28 27.01 -3.82
N GLY A 71 20.59 26.82 -3.62
CA GLY A 71 21.35 27.46 -2.54
C GLY A 71 21.50 26.61 -1.27
N GLY A 72 21.00 25.37 -1.33
CA GLY A 72 21.17 24.25 -0.39
C GLY A 72 20.68 22.97 -1.07
N GLU A 73 21.25 21.81 -0.72
CA GLU A 73 20.78 20.51 -1.24
C GLU A 73 19.46 20.13 -0.56
N GLU A 74 18.35 20.16 -1.30
CA GLU A 74 17.05 19.68 -0.84
C GLU A 74 16.65 18.43 -1.65
N THR A 75 16.21 17.38 -0.95
CA THR A 75 15.75 16.13 -1.57
C THR A 75 14.24 16.06 -1.53
N GLU A 76 13.61 15.93 -2.69
CA GLU A 76 12.15 15.94 -2.82
C GLU A 76 11.65 14.66 -3.49
N GLY A 77 10.54 14.13 -2.98
CA GLY A 77 9.96 12.88 -3.44
C GLY A 77 8.96 13.09 -4.57
N LEU A 78 9.20 12.49 -5.73
CA LEU A 78 8.24 12.52 -6.84
C LEU A 78 7.29 11.34 -6.79
N ARG A 79 6.00 11.65 -6.93
CA ARG A 79 4.98 10.63 -7.16
C ARG A 79 4.73 10.50 -8.64
N VAL A 80 5.09 9.34 -9.16
CA VAL A 80 5.02 9.02 -10.59
C VAL A 80 3.61 8.57 -10.97
N SER A 81 3.13 8.95 -12.16
CA SER A 81 1.84 8.50 -12.71
C SER A 81 1.71 6.96 -12.76
N SER A 82 2.75 6.27 -13.22
CA SER A 82 2.88 4.81 -13.23
C SER A 82 2.82 4.14 -11.86
N ASN A 83 2.98 4.86 -10.73
CA ASN A 83 2.72 4.26 -9.41
C ASN A 83 1.27 3.78 -9.29
N PHE A 84 0.34 4.32 -10.08
CA PHE A 84 -1.03 3.83 -10.12
C PHE A 84 -1.13 2.34 -10.48
N PHE A 85 -0.28 1.83 -11.39
CA PHE A 85 -0.22 0.41 -11.73
C PHE A 85 0.11 -0.44 -10.50
N PHE A 86 1.16 -0.06 -9.77
CA PHE A 86 1.61 -0.78 -8.58
C PHE A 86 0.61 -0.67 -7.42
N ILE A 87 -0.01 0.50 -7.23
CA ILE A 87 -1.04 0.72 -6.21
C ILE A 87 -2.25 -0.16 -6.50
N PHE A 88 -2.75 -0.14 -7.74
CA PHE A 88 -3.97 -0.87 -8.11
C PHE A 88 -3.78 -2.38 -7.95
N LEU A 89 -2.68 -2.93 -8.48
CA LEU A 89 -2.38 -4.34 -8.36
C LEU A 89 -2.10 -4.75 -6.90
N SER A 90 -1.35 -3.94 -6.13
CA SER A 90 -1.08 -4.21 -4.72
C SER A 90 -2.33 -4.14 -3.85
N ALA A 91 -3.24 -3.20 -4.13
CA ALA A 91 -4.54 -3.13 -3.46
C ALA A 91 -5.38 -4.37 -3.79
N GLY A 92 -5.41 -4.79 -5.06
CA GLY A 92 -6.10 -6.00 -5.50
C GLY A 92 -5.61 -7.24 -4.73
N VAL A 93 -4.30 -7.51 -4.73
CA VAL A 93 -3.77 -8.67 -3.99
C VAL A 93 -3.93 -8.54 -2.48
N PHE A 94 -3.88 -7.32 -1.92
CA PHE A 94 -4.15 -7.12 -0.50
C PHE A 94 -5.58 -7.51 -0.16
N PHE A 95 -6.59 -7.01 -0.89
CA PHE A 95 -7.99 -7.31 -0.61
C PHE A 95 -8.30 -8.80 -0.79
N PHE A 96 -7.95 -9.36 -1.95
CA PHE A 96 -8.27 -10.77 -2.25
C PHE A 96 -7.41 -11.73 -1.43
N GLY A 97 -6.11 -11.47 -1.26
CA GLY A 97 -5.21 -12.33 -0.50
C GLY A 97 -5.46 -12.31 1.01
N SER A 98 -5.97 -11.20 1.55
CA SER A 98 -6.22 -11.07 2.98
C SER A 98 -7.58 -11.63 3.39
N PHE A 99 -8.63 -11.30 2.64
CA PHE A 99 -10.02 -11.48 3.08
C PHE A 99 -10.81 -12.51 2.27
N TRP A 100 -10.31 -12.95 1.12
CA TRP A 100 -11.02 -13.91 0.27
C TRP A 100 -10.50 -15.33 0.52
N ARG A 101 -11.38 -16.33 0.43
CA ARG A 101 -10.99 -17.75 0.45
C ARG A 101 -11.62 -18.45 -0.75
N SER A 102 -10.80 -18.77 -1.75
CA SER A 102 -11.26 -19.52 -2.93
C SER A 102 -10.14 -20.37 -3.53
N HIS A 103 -10.52 -21.27 -4.45
CA HIS A 103 -9.60 -22.14 -5.17
C HIS A 103 -8.72 -21.35 -6.15
N TRP A 104 -9.29 -20.35 -6.83
CA TRP A 104 -8.58 -19.50 -7.80
C TRP A 104 -7.62 -18.49 -7.17
N LEU A 105 -7.71 -18.27 -5.85
CA LEU A 105 -6.96 -17.21 -5.17
C LEU A 105 -5.44 -17.38 -5.31
N GLY A 106 -4.94 -18.61 -5.22
CA GLY A 106 -3.50 -18.86 -5.35
C GLY A 106 -2.97 -18.49 -6.73
N ALA A 107 -3.68 -18.90 -7.79
CA ALA A 107 -3.33 -18.56 -9.17
C ALA A 107 -3.42 -17.05 -9.41
N PHE A 108 -4.44 -16.38 -8.87
CA PHE A 108 -4.57 -14.92 -8.96
C PHE A 108 -3.42 -14.19 -8.26
N LEU A 109 -3.08 -14.58 -7.03
CA LEU A 109 -1.96 -13.98 -6.29
C LEU A 109 -0.66 -14.10 -7.09
N LEU A 110 -0.31 -15.30 -7.55
CA LEU A 110 0.92 -15.51 -8.33
C LEU A 110 0.92 -14.75 -9.66
N SER A 111 -0.21 -14.70 -10.36
CA SER A 111 -0.33 -13.97 -11.63
C SER A 111 -0.10 -12.46 -11.42
N VAL A 112 -0.70 -11.88 -10.38
CA VAL A 112 -0.52 -10.45 -10.10
C VAL A 112 0.88 -10.15 -9.56
N GLN A 113 1.47 -11.03 -8.73
CA GLN A 113 2.85 -10.90 -8.29
C GLN A 113 3.83 -10.95 -9.45
N PHE A 114 3.58 -11.80 -10.46
CA PHE A 114 4.35 -11.83 -11.70
C PHE A 114 4.23 -10.52 -12.50
N LEU A 115 3.02 -9.99 -12.69
CA LEU A 115 2.81 -8.71 -13.36
C LEU A 115 3.48 -7.53 -12.63
N LEU A 116 3.42 -7.52 -11.29
CA LEU A 116 4.14 -6.55 -10.47
C LEU A 116 5.65 -6.68 -10.67
N GLY A 117 6.18 -7.90 -10.72
CA GLY A 117 7.59 -8.17 -11.01
C GLY A 117 8.02 -7.66 -12.38
N LEU A 118 7.21 -7.90 -13.42
CA LEU A 118 7.46 -7.35 -14.76
C LEU A 118 7.48 -5.82 -14.75
N GLY A 119 6.53 -5.19 -14.05
CA GLY A 119 6.49 -3.74 -13.89
C GLY A 119 7.72 -3.21 -13.17
N VAL A 120 8.17 -3.87 -12.11
CA VAL A 120 9.40 -3.53 -11.38
C VAL A 120 10.61 -3.62 -12.31
N LEU A 121 10.76 -4.72 -13.04
CA LEU A 121 11.87 -4.90 -13.97
C LEU A 121 11.86 -3.81 -15.04
N ALA A 122 10.69 -3.51 -15.60
CA ALA A 122 10.54 -2.43 -16.57
C ALA A 122 10.91 -1.06 -15.95
N GLY A 123 10.53 -0.80 -14.70
CA GLY A 123 10.92 0.42 -13.99
C GLY A 123 12.43 0.52 -13.72
N ILE A 124 13.11 -0.59 -13.46
CA ILE A 124 14.57 -0.62 -13.23
C ILE A 124 15.34 -0.42 -14.53
N PHE A 125 14.93 -1.10 -15.62
CA PHE A 125 15.63 -1.05 -16.91
C PHE A 125 15.25 0.16 -17.78
N PHE A 126 14.02 0.67 -17.64
CA PHE A 126 13.49 1.79 -18.42
C PHE A 126 12.86 2.86 -17.51
N PRO A 127 13.64 3.41 -16.57
CA PRO A 127 13.14 4.35 -15.56
C PRO A 127 12.61 5.64 -16.18
N GLU A 128 13.16 6.10 -17.30
CA GLU A 128 12.67 7.29 -18.02
C GLU A 128 11.25 7.08 -18.54
N SER A 129 10.96 5.92 -19.13
CA SER A 129 9.62 5.61 -19.67
C SER A 129 8.60 5.30 -18.57
N PHE A 130 9.06 4.74 -17.44
CA PHE A 130 8.18 4.30 -16.37
C PHE A 130 7.99 5.35 -15.28
N PHE A 131 9.02 6.13 -14.95
CA PHE A 131 9.01 7.03 -13.81
C PHE A 131 8.91 8.50 -14.18
N VAL A 132 9.56 8.99 -15.24
CA VAL A 132 9.55 10.43 -15.53
C VAL A 132 9.80 10.73 -17.01
N ASN A 133 8.86 11.43 -17.66
CA ASN A 133 9.05 11.94 -19.04
C ASN A 133 10.08 13.09 -19.17
N PHE A 134 10.64 13.61 -18.07
CA PHE A 134 11.33 14.92 -18.03
C PHE A 134 12.59 15.02 -17.17
N LEU A 135 13.07 13.94 -16.53
CA LEU A 135 14.29 14.00 -15.71
C LEU A 135 15.42 13.24 -16.41
N ASN A 136 16.60 13.88 -16.51
CA ASN A 136 17.81 13.18 -16.95
C ASN A 136 18.12 12.05 -15.96
N ALA A 137 18.66 10.93 -16.45
CA ALA A 137 18.97 9.77 -15.63
C ALA A 137 19.95 10.04 -14.47
N GLU A 138 20.67 11.17 -14.52
CA GLU A 138 21.67 11.58 -13.53
C GLU A 138 21.05 12.28 -12.30
N ASP A 139 19.79 12.74 -12.38
CA ASP A 139 19.19 13.63 -11.37
C ASP A 139 18.26 12.93 -10.36
N TYR A 140 18.08 11.61 -10.48
CA TYR A 140 17.16 10.86 -9.62
C TYR A 140 17.81 9.64 -8.98
N VAL A 141 17.36 9.33 -7.76
CA VAL A 141 17.79 8.15 -7.00
C VAL A 141 16.55 7.40 -6.52
N PHE A 142 16.63 6.07 -6.49
CA PHE A 142 15.61 5.26 -5.86
C PHE A 142 15.64 5.44 -4.34
N SER A 143 14.50 5.85 -3.77
CA SER A 143 14.31 5.96 -2.34
C SER A 143 14.41 4.60 -1.66
N TRP A 144 14.77 4.58 -0.36
CA TRP A 144 14.71 3.38 0.48
C TRP A 144 13.33 2.70 0.42
N LYS A 145 12.26 3.47 0.18
CA LYS A 145 10.88 2.97 0.09
C LYS A 145 10.66 2.08 -1.13
N PHE A 146 11.37 2.33 -2.23
CA PHE A 146 11.36 1.46 -3.41
C PHE A 146 11.93 0.09 -3.05
N TYR A 147 13.09 0.05 -2.40
CA TYR A 147 13.71 -1.21 -1.97
C TYR A 147 12.86 -1.93 -0.91
N ALA A 148 12.20 -1.19 -0.02
CA ALA A 148 11.26 -1.76 0.93
C ALA A 148 10.03 -2.39 0.23
N PHE A 149 9.53 -1.76 -0.85
CA PHE A 149 8.52 -2.36 -1.71
C PHE A 149 9.02 -3.67 -2.34
N LEU A 150 10.24 -3.70 -2.89
CA LEU A 150 10.82 -4.92 -3.47
C LEU A 150 10.95 -6.05 -2.46
N GLY A 151 11.36 -5.74 -1.24
CA GLY A 151 11.40 -6.70 -0.13
C GLY A 151 10.01 -7.25 0.19
N ALA A 152 9.01 -6.38 0.32
CA ALA A 152 7.63 -6.78 0.60
C ALA A 152 7.02 -7.60 -0.55
N TRP A 153 7.26 -7.20 -1.80
CA TRP A 153 6.85 -7.94 -3.01
C TRP A 153 7.50 -9.34 -3.06
N SER A 154 8.79 -9.44 -2.76
CA SER A 154 9.51 -10.72 -2.73
C SER A 154 8.95 -11.65 -1.65
N LEU A 155 8.74 -11.15 -0.43
CA LEU A 155 8.12 -11.91 0.65
C LEU A 155 6.70 -12.35 0.29
N THR A 156 5.91 -11.45 -0.30
CA THR A 156 4.54 -11.76 -0.74
C THR A 156 4.54 -12.86 -1.79
N THR A 157 5.48 -12.80 -2.75
CA THR A 157 5.66 -13.83 -3.77
C THR A 157 6.02 -15.17 -3.15
N LEU A 158 6.98 -15.21 -2.21
CA LEU A 158 7.37 -16.44 -1.51
C LEU A 158 6.23 -17.05 -0.70
N PHE A 159 5.48 -16.25 0.06
CA PHE A 159 4.31 -16.74 0.80
C PHE A 159 3.19 -17.21 -0.14
N SER A 160 2.99 -16.53 -1.27
CA SER A 160 2.00 -16.93 -2.26
C SER A 160 2.38 -18.26 -2.92
N LEU A 161 3.66 -18.47 -3.25
CA LEU A 161 4.17 -19.74 -3.78
C LEU A 161 3.98 -20.86 -2.76
N LYS A 162 4.37 -20.63 -1.50
CA LYS A 162 4.20 -21.59 -0.42
C LYS A 162 2.74 -22.01 -0.28
N LEU A 163 1.81 -21.06 -0.21
CA LEU A 163 0.37 -21.33 -0.11
C LEU A 163 -0.24 -21.99 -1.35
N PHE A 164 0.35 -21.77 -2.52
CA PHE A 164 -0.08 -22.42 -3.75
C PHE A 164 0.30 -23.90 -3.77
N PHE A 165 1.52 -24.24 -3.34
CA PHE A 165 2.03 -25.62 -3.33
C PHE A 165 1.66 -26.41 -2.08
N GLU A 166 1.39 -25.79 -0.93
CA GLU A 166 0.87 -26.47 0.28
C GLU A 166 -0.61 -26.88 0.17
N LYS A 167 -1.28 -26.53 -0.93
CA LYS A 167 -2.69 -26.84 -1.17
C LYS A 167 -2.92 -28.24 -1.79
N ASP A 168 -1.84 -28.96 -2.10
CA ASP A 168 -1.82 -30.37 -2.50
C ASP A 168 -1.43 -31.27 -1.31
#